data_AF-C6FAK2-F1
#
_entry.id   AF-C6FAK2-F1
#
_cell.length_a   1.000
_cell.length_b   1.000
_cell.length_c   1.000
_cell.angle_alpha   90.00
_cell.angle_beta   90.00
_cell.angle_gamma   90.00
#
_symmetry.space_group_name_H-M   'P 1'
#
loop_
_entity.id
_entity.type
_entity.pdbx_description
1 polymer ?
#
loop_
_entity_poly.entity_id
_entity_poly.type
_entity_poly.pdbx_seq_one_letter_code
_entity_poly.pdbx_strand_id
1 'polypeptide(L)' 'IKDFNDPDSKFCIFLLSTRAGGLGINLTAADTCIIYDSDWNPQMDMQAMDRCHRIGQTKPVHVSRLITAHSVE' A
#
# COMPACT_ATOMS: atom_id res chain seq x y z
N ILE A 1 -3.76 -4.79 -11.96
CA ILE A 1 -3.17 -3.42 -11.83
C ILE A 1 -3.96 -2.43 -12.68
N LYS A 2 -4.05 -2.60 -14.00
CA LYS A 2 -4.86 -1.72 -14.87
C LYS A 2 -6.31 -1.63 -14.39
N ASP A 3 -6.93 -2.78 -14.15
CA ASP A 3 -8.32 -2.85 -13.66
C ASP A 3 -8.51 -2.23 -12.27
N PHE A 4 -7.46 -2.11 -11.45
CA PHE A 4 -7.54 -1.46 -10.13
C PHE A 4 -7.32 0.04 -10.21
N ASN A 5 -6.49 0.49 -11.16
CA ASN A 5 -6.27 1.91 -11.41
C ASN A 5 -7.37 2.55 -12.27
N ASP A 6 -8.31 1.76 -12.80
CA ASP A 6 -9.48 2.24 -13.51
C ASP A 6 -10.40 3.02 -12.54
N PRO A 7 -10.75 4.28 -12.83
CA PRO A 7 -11.68 5.05 -12.00
C PRO A 7 -13.05 4.37 -11.81
N ASP A 8 -13.48 3.58 -12.79
CA ASP A 8 -14.75 2.85 -12.78
C ASP A 8 -14.60 1.42 -12.24
N SER A 9 -13.44 1.11 -11.64
CA SER A 9 -13.19 -0.20 -11.04
C SER A 9 -14.17 -0.51 -9.92
N LYS A 10 -14.67 -1.75 -9.92
CA LYS A 10 -15.46 -2.30 -8.81
C LYS A 10 -14.57 -2.82 -7.68
N PHE A 11 -13.25 -2.86 -7.88
CA PHE A 11 -12.31 -3.42 -6.91
C PHE A 11 -11.78 -2.31 -5.99
N CYS A 12 -12.27 -2.29 -4.75
CA CYS A 12 -11.82 -1.31 -3.74
C CYS A 12 -10.58 -1.74 -2.96
N ILE A 13 -10.19 -3.03 -3.02
CA ILE A 13 -9.09 -3.59 -2.23
C ILE A 13 -8.11 -4.30 -3.15
N PHE A 14 -6.83 -4.02 -2.95
CA PHE A 14 -5.73 -4.69 -3.63
C PHE A 14 -4.77 -5.28 -2.59
N LEU A 15 -4.66 -6.61 -2.56
CA LEU A 15 -3.75 -7.31 -1.65
C LEU A 15 -2.37 -7.45 -2.30
N LEU A 16 -1.34 -7.14 -1.52
CA LEU A 16 0.04 -7.16 -1.97
C LEU A 16 0.95 -7.58 -0.82
N SER A 17 1.93 -8.44 -1.11
CA SER A 17 3.03 -8.71 -0.18
C SER A 17 4.02 -7.54 -0.17
N THR A 18 4.54 -7.16 1.00
CA THR A 18 5.51 -6.05 1.16
C THR A 18 6.70 -6.16 0.21
N ARG A 19 7.24 -7.37 0.01
CA ARG A 19 8.36 -7.62 -0.93
C ARG A 19 7.99 -7.42 -2.40
N ALA A 20 6.77 -7.72 -2.80
CA ALA A 20 6.29 -7.42 -4.16
C ALA A 20 6.10 -5.91 -4.38
N GLY A 21 5.99 -5.11 -3.32
CA GLY A 21 5.97 -3.64 -3.40
C GLY A 21 7.26 -3.06 -3.98
N GLY A 22 8.38 -3.78 -3.83
CA GLY A 22 9.66 -3.42 -4.43
C GLY A 22 9.75 -3.59 -5.95
N LEU A 23 8.76 -4.20 -6.59
CA LEU A 23 8.77 -4.50 -8.03
C LEU A 23 8.41 -3.31 -8.93
N GLY A 24 8.18 -2.11 -8.37
CA GLY A 24 8.00 -0.90 -9.19
C GLY A 24 6.60 -0.66 -9.76
N ILE A 25 5.56 -1.30 -9.21
CA ILE A 25 4.17 -1.08 -9.65
C ILE A 25 3.63 0.29 -9.19
N ASN A 26 2.62 0.82 -9.87
CA ASN A 26 1.96 2.08 -9.52
C ASN A 26 0.50 1.83 -9.12
N LEU A 27 0.11 2.27 -7.93
CA LEU A 27 -1.24 2.11 -7.36
C LEU A 27 -1.83 3.49 -7.01
N THR A 28 -1.77 4.42 -7.96
CA THR A 28 -2.20 5.82 -7.76
C THR A 28 -3.70 6.00 -7.56
N ALA A 29 -4.51 4.97 -7.82
CA ALA A 29 -5.94 5.00 -7.50
C ALA A 29 -6.23 4.75 -6.01
N ALA A 30 -5.30 4.11 -5.28
CA ALA A 30 -5.47 3.84 -3.85
C ALA A 30 -5.04 5.04 -3.00
N ASP A 31 -5.97 5.55 -2.19
CA ASP A 31 -5.68 6.57 -1.17
C ASP A 31 -5.29 5.97 0.19
N THR A 32 -5.68 4.73 0.49
CA THR A 32 -5.43 4.12 1.80
C THR A 32 -4.46 2.94 1.68
N CYS A 33 -3.42 2.93 2.52
CA CYS A 33 -2.44 1.85 2.65
C CYS A 33 -2.54 1.23 4.05
N ILE A 34 -2.78 -0.07 4.12
CA ILE A 34 -2.82 -0.84 5.37
C ILE A 34 -1.61 -1.77 5.40
N ILE A 35 -0.70 -1.54 6.34
CA ILE A 35 0.40 -2.45 6.63
C ILE A 35 -0.14 -3.46 7.64
N TYR A 36 -0.37 -4.69 7.16
CA TYR A 36 -0.93 -5.76 7.98
C TYR A 36 0.11 -6.40 8.91
N ASP A 37 1.31 -6.66 8.36
CA ASP A 37 2.46 -7.21 9.08
C ASP A 37 3.68 -6.33 8.74
N SER A 38 4.51 -6.07 9.73
CA SER A 38 5.65 -5.16 9.64
C SER A 38 6.88 -5.93 9.19
N ASP A 39 7.53 -5.50 8.10
CA ASP A 39 8.83 -6.08 7.75
C ASP A 39 9.90 -5.62 8.76
N TRP A 40 10.83 -6.52 9.09
CA TRP A 40 12.00 -6.19 9.92
C TRP A 40 12.82 -5.04 9.33
N ASN A 41 12.79 -4.88 8.01
CA ASN A 41 13.40 -3.76 7.32
C ASN A 41 12.36 -2.64 7.06
N PRO A 42 12.41 -1.51 7.77
CA PRO A 42 11.45 -0.42 7.61
C PRO A 42 11.47 0.23 6.22
N GLN A 43 12.57 0.08 5.48
CA GLN A 43 12.68 0.59 4.11
C GLN A 43 11.71 -0.12 3.15
N MET A 44 11.40 -1.40 3.42
CA MET A 44 10.46 -2.17 2.60
C MET A 44 9.04 -1.62 2.74
N ASP A 45 8.63 -1.29 3.96
CA ASP A 45 7.34 -0.68 4.24
C ASP A 45 7.24 0.72 3.61
N MET A 46 8.31 1.51 3.71
CA MET A 46 8.40 2.83 3.06
C MET A 46 8.20 2.72 1.55
N GLN A 47 8.88 1.76 0.93
CA GLN A 47 8.74 1.52 -0.50
C GLN A 47 7.32 1.07 -0.89
N ALA A 48 6.65 0.29 -0.03
CA ALA A 48 5.26 -0.13 -0.23
C ALA A 48 4.29 1.07 -0.14
N MET A 49 4.47 1.98 0.82
CA MET A 49 3.67 3.21 0.94
C MET A 49 3.81 4.11 -0.30
N ASP A 50 5.04 4.24 -0.82
CA ASP A 50 5.34 5.04 -2.03
C ASP A 50 4.64 4.53 -3.30
N ARG A 51 4.04 3.33 -3.27
CA ARG A 51 3.26 2.82 -4.42
C ARG A 51 1.95 3.58 -4.59
N CYS A 52 1.34 3.99 -3.47
CA CYS A 52 0.11 4.78 -3.41
C CYS A 52 0.43 6.28 -3.35
N HIS A 53 1.45 6.66 -2.59
CA HIS A 53 1.94 8.04 -2.50
C HIS A 53 2.86 8.37 -3.67
N ARG A 54 2.27 8.57 -4.85
CA ARG A 54 3.04 8.82 -6.09
C ARG A 54 2.42 9.92 -6.95
N ILE A 55 3.23 10.51 -7.82
CA ILE A 55 2.79 11.48 -8.85
C ILE A 55 1.62 10.88 -9.63
N GLY A 56 0.48 11.58 -9.64
CA GLY A 56 -0.78 11.11 -10.23
C GLY A 56 -1.88 10.81 -9.20
N GLN A 57 -1.54 10.75 -7.90
CA GLN A 57 -2.52 10.69 -6.82
C GLN A 57 -3.19 12.07 -6.63
N THR A 58 -4.52 12.07 -6.47
CA THR A 58 -5.34 13.28 -6.33
C THR A 58 -5.96 13.42 -4.92
N LYS A 59 -5.92 12.35 -4.12
CA LYS A 59 -6.47 12.29 -2.77
C LYS A 59 -5.36 12.25 -1.70
N PRO A 60 -5.63 12.72 -0.47
CA PRO A 60 -4.70 12.53 0.64
C PRO A 60 -4.47 11.04 0.91
N VAL A 61 -3.21 10.65 1.08
CA VAL A 61 -2.86 9.24 1.34
C VAL A 61 -2.85 8.97 2.83
N HIS A 62 -3.63 7.99 3.27
CA HIS A 62 -3.66 7.53 4.65
C HIS A 62 -2.91 6.22 4.79
N VAL A 63 -1.96 6.17 5.72
CA VAL A 63 -1.23 4.94 6.04
C VAL A 63 -1.59 4.52 7.46
N SER A 64 -2.05 3.28 7.62
CA SER A 64 -2.30 2.66 8.92
C SER A 64 -1.50 1.37 9.04
N ARG A 65 -0.76 1.24 10.13
CA ARG A 65 -0.06 0.00 10.49
C ARG A 65 -0.88 -0.70 11.58
N LEU A 66 -1.24 -1.94 11.33
CA LEU A 66 -1.87 -2.79 12.33
C LEU A 66 -0.78 -3.37 13.22
N ILE A 67 -0.97 -3.28 14.53
CA ILE A 67 -0.05 -3.82 15.54
C ILE A 67 -0.91 -4.49 16.59
N THR A 68 -0.65 -5.78 16.85
CA THR A 68 -1.32 -6.50 17.92
C THR A 68 -0.71 -6.09 19.27
N ALA A 69 -1.56 -5.76 20.23
CA ALA A 69 -1.10 -5.42 21.56
C ALA A 69 -0.55 -6.66 22.28
N HIS A 70 0.54 -6.50 23.03
CA HIS A 70 1.17 -7.56 23.83
C HIS A 70 1.69 -8.76 23.02
N SER A 71 2.11 -8.54 21.77
CA SER A 71 2.77 -9.56 20.93
C SER A 71 4.17 -9.14 20.50
N VAL A 72 4.84 -10.03 19.76
CA VAL A 72 6.20 -9.81 19.18
C VAL A 72 6.15 -9.04 17.85
N GLU A 73 4.96 -8.74 17.33
CA GLU A 73 4.75 -7.81 16.21
C GLU A 73 5.34 -6.41 16.42
#